data_AF-A0A3D4INT8-F1
#
_entry.id   AF-A0A3D4INT8-F1
#
_cell.length_a   1.000
_cell.length_b   1.000
_cell.length_c   1.000
_cell.angle_alpha   90.00
_cell.angle_beta   90.00
_cell.angle_gamma   90.00
#
_symmetry.space_group_name_H-M   'P 1'
#
loop_
_entity.id
_entity.type
_entity.pdbx_description
1 polymer ?
#
loop_
_entity_poly.entity_id
_entity_poly.type
_entity_poly.pdbx_seq_one_letter_code
_entity_poly.pdbx_strand_id
1 'polypeptide(L)'
;MIKILSCAILSLSFSLSYGQNYKALVGATLINSNGDKTVAEAVVLIKDNKIEKTGRQGKMKIPANAEIIDVKGKYIIPGLIDSHVHFFQSGGLYTRPDAIDLRAVVPYEEELSNIKKRLSRTFASYLRAGVTSVADVGGPMLNFDIRAEAAATALAPRVIVAGPLISTVANPKLDAGDPPIVKVATTEEVDQLVQKLADQKADLIKIWFIVSPQLNFADNLKLIQHTINQSHAKGIRVAVHATQLATAKESVKAGADILVHSVDDKEVDDEFIQLLKQHGTIYTSSISVLDGYVRTFTQQFDFIPVDFAIADPLFMGSLFDLKQIPAEQLPANTKTMMANPEQPLTNALQRVEIAMKNLKKLQDAGVIIATGTDAGNIGTLHASSMHQELAIMQKAGLSPNQILINSTLNGAKLMGKEKELGSVTSGKLADLVILNANPLEDIKNYSAIDAVMKDGKIFQVINILTPTPEEIVQRQLVAYNAHDLESFLSVYSPDIKLYNFPQELILEGMDPMRDRYSTRFESKNLHAEVLSRSVMGDYVIDHERVTGMRAEKVEATIIYHVSEGLIDKVWFIIR
;
A
#
# COMPACT_ATOMS: atom_id res chain seq x y z
N MET A 1 71.95 -2.17 33.95
CA MET A 1 71.02 -1.05 34.25
C MET A 1 70.39 -0.59 32.94
N ILE A 2 69.21 -1.10 32.60
CA ILE A 2 68.47 -0.72 31.40
C ILE A 2 67.22 0.02 31.89
N LYS A 3 67.10 1.31 31.54
CA LYS A 3 65.96 2.18 31.87
C LYS A 3 64.80 1.86 30.91
N ILE A 4 63.64 1.52 31.47
CA ILE A 4 62.37 1.41 30.76
C ILE A 4 61.75 2.81 30.70
N LEU A 5 61.47 3.30 29.49
CA LEU A 5 60.74 4.54 29.24
C LEU A 5 59.23 4.22 29.18
N SER A 6 58.43 4.80 30.08
CA SER A 6 56.97 4.76 30.02
C SER A 6 56.46 5.83 29.05
N CYS A 7 55.72 5.40 28.03
CA CYS A 7 55.00 6.28 27.11
C CYS A 7 53.57 6.49 27.65
N ALA A 8 53.20 7.73 27.99
CA ALA A 8 51.86 8.10 28.38
C ALA A 8 50.99 8.30 27.12
N ILE A 9 49.91 7.52 27.00
CA ILE A 9 48.89 7.68 25.96
C ILE A 9 47.89 8.72 26.47
N LEU A 10 47.86 9.90 25.86
CA LEU A 10 46.79 10.88 26.05
C LEU A 10 45.54 10.39 25.28
N SER A 11 44.52 9.95 26.02
CA SER A 11 43.18 9.70 25.46
C SER A 11 42.43 11.04 25.33
N LEU A 12 42.33 11.57 24.11
CA LEU A 12 41.37 12.64 23.81
C LEU A 12 39.97 12.04 23.68
N SER A 13 39.13 12.28 24.69
CA SER A 13 37.71 11.99 24.66
C SER A 13 37.00 13.05 23.80
N PHE A 14 36.64 12.73 22.55
CA PHE A 14 35.68 13.54 21.80
C PHE A 14 34.27 13.29 22.37
N SER A 15 33.82 14.16 23.24
CA SER A 15 32.42 14.25 23.62
C SER A 15 31.64 14.81 22.42
N LEU A 16 31.00 13.95 21.62
CA LEU A 16 29.96 14.41 20.71
C LEU A 16 28.80 14.95 21.58
N SER A 17 28.72 16.27 21.73
CA SER A 17 27.49 16.87 22.20
C SER A 17 26.45 16.68 21.09
N TYR A 18 25.52 15.74 21.28
CA TYR A 18 24.27 15.74 20.54
C TYR A 18 23.52 17.02 20.95
N GLY A 19 23.76 18.10 20.22
CA GLY A 19 22.96 19.31 20.33
C GLY A 19 21.51 18.95 20.04
N GLN A 20 20.60 19.42 20.90
CA GLN A 20 19.16 19.28 20.70
C GLN A 20 18.78 19.92 19.37
N ASN A 21 18.33 19.12 18.40
CA ASN A 21 18.04 19.60 17.06
C ASN A 21 16.56 19.98 16.96
N TYR A 22 16.31 21.28 16.97
CA TYR A 22 14.98 21.84 16.83
C TYR A 22 14.63 22.07 15.36
N LYS A 23 13.41 21.71 14.97
CA LYS A 23 12.79 22.11 13.70
C LYS A 23 11.42 22.74 13.95
N ALA A 24 11.00 23.66 13.10
CA ALA A 24 9.67 24.24 13.16
C ALA A 24 9.04 24.26 11.77
N LEU A 25 7.91 23.57 11.61
CA LEU A 25 7.03 23.76 10.45
C LEU A 25 6.19 25.01 10.71
N VAL A 26 6.24 26.02 9.85
CA VAL A 26 5.60 27.32 10.09
C VAL A 26 4.66 27.70 8.95
N GLY A 27 3.44 28.12 9.30
CA GLY A 27 2.52 28.82 8.39
C GLY A 27 1.42 27.97 7.75
N ALA A 28 1.42 26.66 7.93
CA ALA A 28 0.39 25.76 7.41
C ALA A 28 -0.87 25.76 8.28
N THR A 29 -1.98 25.23 7.75
CA THR A 29 -3.17 24.88 8.54
C THR A 29 -3.00 23.48 9.12
N LEU A 30 -2.92 23.37 10.45
CA LEU A 30 -2.82 22.08 11.14
C LEU A 30 -4.21 21.47 11.34
N ILE A 31 -4.40 20.26 10.85
CA ILE A 31 -5.61 19.44 11.01
C ILE A 31 -5.20 18.18 11.80
N ASN A 32 -5.75 18.02 13.00
CA ASN A 32 -5.39 16.93 13.90
C ASN A 32 -6.48 15.85 13.95
N SER A 33 -6.11 14.64 14.36
CA SER A 33 -6.99 13.45 14.42
C SER A 33 -7.54 13.16 15.83
N ASN A 34 -7.17 13.95 16.84
CA ASN A 34 -7.58 13.76 18.24
C ASN A 34 -8.84 14.56 18.62
N GLY A 35 -9.52 15.17 17.65
CA GLY A 35 -10.71 16.02 17.87
C GLY A 35 -10.39 17.48 18.19
N ASP A 36 -9.11 17.88 18.22
CA ASP A 36 -8.73 19.29 18.34
C ASP A 36 -9.26 20.10 17.14
N LYS A 37 -9.57 21.37 17.39
CA LYS A 37 -9.94 22.30 16.32
C LYS A 37 -8.73 22.56 15.40
N THR A 38 -9.01 22.69 14.11
CA THR A 38 -8.04 23.13 13.11
C THR A 38 -7.34 24.43 13.54
N VAL A 39 -6.02 24.47 13.41
CA VAL A 39 -5.20 25.64 13.75
C VAL A 39 -4.65 26.26 12.47
N ALA A 40 -5.20 27.40 12.06
CA ALA A 40 -4.67 28.19 10.94
C ALA A 40 -3.34 28.86 11.32
N GLU A 41 -2.43 29.01 10.34
CA GLU A 41 -1.09 29.59 10.52
C GLU A 41 -0.35 28.94 11.71
N ALA A 42 -0.35 27.61 11.73
CA ALA A 42 0.22 26.83 12.80
C ALA A 42 1.76 26.86 12.78
N VAL A 43 2.31 26.62 13.97
CA VAL A 43 3.70 26.23 14.20
C VAL A 43 3.66 24.84 14.81
N VAL A 44 4.36 23.89 14.19
CA VAL A 44 4.63 22.55 14.76
C VAL A 44 6.12 22.51 15.13
N LEU A 45 6.40 22.63 16.42
CA LEU A 45 7.76 22.57 16.97
C LEU A 45 8.14 21.11 17.22
N ILE A 46 9.27 20.71 16.65
CA ILE A 46 9.82 19.37 16.71
C ILE A 46 11.18 19.45 17.39
N LYS A 47 11.39 18.53 18.33
CA LYS A 47 12.67 18.34 19.03
C LYS A 47 13.14 16.93 18.76
N ASP A 48 14.31 16.83 18.13
CA ASP A 48 14.84 15.59 17.58
C ASP A 48 13.84 14.95 16.59
N ASN A 49 13.16 13.88 17.01
CA ASN A 49 12.14 13.18 16.21
C ASN A 49 10.72 13.28 16.79
N LYS A 50 10.51 14.08 17.83
CA LYS A 50 9.22 14.20 18.52
C LYS A 50 8.62 15.59 18.41
N ILE A 51 7.30 15.64 18.35
CA ILE A 51 6.53 16.87 18.46
C ILE A 51 6.69 17.37 19.90
N GLU A 52 7.24 18.56 20.08
CA GLU A 52 7.33 19.20 21.39
C GLU A 52 6.09 20.06 21.67
N LYS A 53 5.63 20.82 20.67
CA LYS A 53 4.49 21.72 20.85
C LYS A 53 3.84 22.13 19.53
N THR A 54 2.53 22.37 19.57
CA THR A 54 1.78 23.00 18.48
C THR A 54 1.09 24.27 18.96
N GLY A 55 0.80 25.19 18.04
CA GLY A 55 0.16 26.47 18.36
C GLY A 55 0.18 27.42 17.18
N ARG A 56 -0.45 28.60 17.33
CA ARG A 56 -0.51 29.59 16.26
C ARG A 56 0.77 30.42 16.16
N GLN A 57 1.17 30.76 14.95
CA GLN A 57 2.26 31.69 14.66
C GLN A 57 2.04 33.02 15.39
N GLY A 58 3.11 33.60 15.95
CA GLY A 58 3.05 34.81 16.78
C GLY A 58 2.50 34.61 18.21
N LYS A 59 1.96 33.42 18.54
CA LYS A 59 1.52 33.05 19.90
C LYS A 59 2.42 31.99 20.54
N MET A 60 3.39 31.46 19.80
CA MET A 60 4.40 30.51 20.27
C MET A 60 5.80 31.09 20.08
N LYS A 61 6.69 30.85 21.06
CA LYS A 61 8.12 31.11 20.92
C LYS A 61 8.78 29.94 20.18
N ILE A 62 9.46 30.24 19.08
CA ILE A 62 10.31 29.27 18.38
C ILE A 62 11.75 29.47 18.90
N PRO A 63 12.47 28.41 19.31
CA PRO A 63 13.87 28.50 19.71
C PRO A 63 14.75 29.11 18.61
N ALA A 64 15.70 29.97 18.98
CA ALA A 64 16.54 30.70 18.01
C ALA A 64 17.42 29.78 17.14
N ASN A 65 17.71 28.56 17.61
CA ASN A 65 18.48 27.54 16.91
C ASN A 65 17.60 26.54 16.13
N ALA A 66 16.28 26.77 16.03
CA ALA A 66 15.41 25.88 15.27
C ALA A 66 15.59 26.08 13.76
N GLU A 67 15.69 24.98 13.02
CA GLU A 67 15.54 24.97 11.56
C GLU A 67 14.10 25.35 11.21
N ILE A 68 13.92 26.47 10.52
CA ILE A 68 12.60 26.94 10.08
C ILE A 68 12.29 26.34 8.71
N ILE A 69 11.18 25.61 8.63
CA ILE A 69 10.66 25.04 7.39
C ILE A 69 9.34 25.77 7.09
N ASP A 70 9.37 26.62 6.05
CA ASP A 70 8.19 27.36 5.61
C ASP A 70 7.23 26.43 4.85
N VAL A 71 6.02 26.29 5.38
CA VAL A 71 4.92 25.52 4.80
C VAL A 71 3.67 26.38 4.68
N LYS A 72 3.85 27.70 4.52
CA LYS A 72 2.74 28.64 4.39
C LYS A 72 1.77 28.27 3.26
N GLY A 73 0.48 28.38 3.54
CA GLY A 73 -0.59 28.07 2.58
C GLY A 73 -0.86 26.58 2.38
N LYS A 74 -0.08 25.70 3.02
CA LYS A 74 -0.24 24.24 2.99
C LYS A 74 -1.08 23.76 4.18
N TYR A 75 -1.31 22.45 4.24
CA TYR A 75 -2.02 21.78 5.32
C TYR A 75 -1.11 20.72 5.95
N ILE A 76 -1.19 20.53 7.28
CA ILE A 76 -0.48 19.47 7.99
C ILE A 76 -1.50 18.51 8.58
N ILE A 77 -1.30 17.21 8.33
CA ILE A 77 -2.01 16.11 9.00
C ILE A 77 -1.00 15.14 9.64
N PRO A 78 -1.42 14.28 10.59
CA PRO A 78 -0.60 13.15 11.02
C PRO A 78 -0.28 12.23 9.82
N GLY A 79 0.84 11.53 9.90
CA GLY A 79 1.20 10.47 8.95
C GLY A 79 0.10 9.44 8.81
N LEU A 80 -0.26 9.10 7.56
CA LEU A 80 -1.25 8.06 7.29
C LEU A 80 -0.71 6.69 7.71
N ILE A 81 -1.64 5.79 8.02
CA ILE A 81 -1.36 4.42 8.46
C ILE A 81 -2.23 3.45 7.67
N ASP A 82 -1.58 2.53 6.94
CA ASP A 82 -2.26 1.40 6.32
C ASP A 82 -2.25 0.22 7.29
N SER A 83 -3.41 -0.13 7.82
CA SER A 83 -3.54 -1.08 8.92
C SER A 83 -3.64 -2.55 8.46
N HIS A 84 -3.50 -2.83 7.17
CA HIS A 84 -3.55 -4.17 6.63
C HIS A 84 -2.82 -4.25 5.28
N VAL A 85 -1.63 -4.84 5.26
CA VAL A 85 -0.85 -5.10 4.03
C VAL A 85 -0.17 -6.47 4.09
N HIS A 86 0.42 -6.91 2.98
CA HIS A 86 1.23 -8.13 2.88
C HIS A 86 2.48 -7.92 2.00
N PHE A 87 3.65 -7.65 2.61
CA PHE A 87 4.88 -7.36 1.84
C PHE A 87 5.47 -8.57 1.10
N PHE A 88 5.04 -9.79 1.41
CA PHE A 88 5.44 -10.99 0.67
C PHE A 88 4.67 -11.17 -0.64
N GLN A 89 3.75 -10.25 -0.93
CA GLN A 89 2.96 -10.21 -2.14
C GLN A 89 3.20 -8.89 -2.87
N SER A 90 2.89 -8.81 -4.17
CA SER A 90 3.24 -7.64 -5.00
C SER A 90 2.08 -6.74 -5.39
N GLY A 91 0.85 -7.26 -5.32
CA GLY A 91 -0.34 -6.68 -5.94
C GLY A 91 -0.53 -7.09 -7.41
N GLY A 92 0.49 -7.70 -8.02
CA GLY A 92 0.49 -8.12 -9.42
C GLY A 92 -0.17 -9.49 -9.65
N LEU A 93 -0.25 -9.90 -10.92
CA LEU A 93 -1.00 -11.09 -11.34
C LEU A 93 -0.45 -12.41 -10.75
N TYR A 94 0.87 -12.52 -10.61
CA TYR A 94 1.55 -13.77 -10.27
C TYR A 94 1.69 -14.01 -8.76
N THR A 95 1.27 -13.06 -7.94
CA THR A 95 1.56 -13.07 -6.49
C THR A 95 0.73 -14.07 -5.67
N ARG A 96 -0.32 -14.66 -6.26
CA ARG A 96 -1.26 -15.59 -5.59
C ARG A 96 -1.52 -16.83 -6.45
N PRO A 97 -0.59 -17.79 -6.51
CA PRO A 97 -0.78 -19.05 -7.24
C PRO A 97 -1.97 -19.89 -6.73
N ASP A 98 -2.44 -19.62 -5.50
CA ASP A 98 -3.63 -20.20 -4.91
C ASP A 98 -4.94 -19.62 -5.48
N ALA A 99 -4.94 -18.35 -5.90
CA ALA A 99 -6.08 -17.71 -6.54
C ALA A 99 -6.12 -17.99 -8.05
N ILE A 100 -4.96 -17.89 -8.73
CA ILE A 100 -4.79 -18.24 -10.13
C ILE A 100 -3.42 -18.90 -10.34
N ASP A 101 -3.42 -20.17 -10.75
CA ASP A 101 -2.17 -20.93 -10.87
C ASP A 101 -1.50 -20.67 -12.22
N LEU A 102 -0.60 -19.69 -12.25
CA LEU A 102 0.19 -19.30 -13.43
C LEU A 102 1.67 -19.66 -13.30
N ARG A 103 2.01 -20.63 -12.45
CA ARG A 103 3.41 -21.03 -12.19
C ARG A 103 4.14 -21.60 -13.41
N ALA A 104 3.40 -22.03 -14.42
CA ALA A 104 3.94 -22.45 -15.71
C ALA A 104 4.37 -21.25 -16.60
N VAL A 105 3.84 -20.05 -16.33
CA VAL A 105 4.17 -18.80 -17.02
C VAL A 105 5.29 -18.08 -16.28
N VAL A 106 5.10 -17.81 -14.99
CA VAL A 106 6.09 -17.21 -14.09
C VAL A 106 6.20 -18.08 -12.84
N PRO A 107 7.36 -18.72 -12.58
CA PRO A 107 7.58 -19.48 -11.36
C PRO A 107 7.36 -18.61 -10.11
N TYR A 108 6.78 -19.19 -9.06
CA TYR A 108 6.44 -18.40 -7.86
C TYR A 108 7.69 -17.87 -7.14
N GLU A 109 8.79 -18.62 -7.17
CA GLU A 109 10.09 -18.20 -6.63
C GLU A 109 10.66 -16.98 -7.38
N GLU A 110 10.36 -16.84 -8.67
CA GLU A 110 10.74 -15.67 -9.45
C GLU A 110 9.94 -14.43 -9.01
N GLU A 111 8.63 -14.57 -8.80
CA GLU A 111 7.79 -13.50 -8.25
C GLU A 111 8.26 -13.06 -6.86
N LEU A 112 8.54 -14.01 -5.95
CA LEU A 112 9.10 -13.72 -4.63
C LEU A 112 10.47 -13.02 -4.73
N SER A 113 11.31 -13.42 -5.69
CA SER A 113 12.59 -12.76 -5.97
C SER A 113 12.40 -11.31 -6.41
N ASN A 114 11.41 -11.06 -7.28
CA ASN A 114 11.08 -9.72 -7.76
C ASN A 114 10.56 -8.83 -6.63
N ILE A 115 9.66 -9.35 -5.79
CA ILE A 115 9.17 -8.67 -4.59
C ILE A 115 10.34 -8.25 -3.70
N LYS A 116 11.25 -9.18 -3.40
CA LYS A 116 12.43 -8.90 -2.57
C LYS A 116 13.34 -7.84 -3.18
N LYS A 117 13.65 -7.93 -4.47
CA LYS A 117 14.50 -6.94 -5.18
C LYS A 117 13.88 -5.54 -5.16
N ARG A 118 12.55 -5.44 -5.12
CA ARG A 118 11.81 -4.18 -5.19
C ARG A 118 11.33 -3.68 -3.84
N LEU A 119 11.65 -4.36 -2.73
CA LEU A 119 11.18 -4.01 -1.38
C LEU A 119 11.52 -2.57 -0.97
N SER A 120 12.76 -2.12 -1.20
CA SER A 120 13.17 -0.73 -0.93
C SER A 120 12.35 0.30 -1.72
N ARG A 121 11.96 -0.05 -2.95
CA ARG A 121 11.07 0.77 -3.75
C ARG A 121 9.65 0.76 -3.19
N THR A 122 9.12 -0.40 -2.81
CA THR A 122 7.79 -0.54 -2.19
C THR A 122 7.68 0.29 -0.92
N PHE A 123 8.71 0.26 -0.08
CA PHE A 123 8.85 1.11 1.10
C PHE A 123 8.74 2.60 0.77
N ALA A 124 9.51 3.06 -0.21
CA ALA A 124 9.46 4.44 -0.65
C ALA A 124 8.10 4.83 -1.27
N SER A 125 7.39 3.89 -1.92
CA SER A 125 6.02 4.11 -2.40
C SER A 125 5.06 4.47 -1.28
N TYR A 126 5.14 3.80 -0.12
CA TYR A 126 4.28 4.13 1.03
C TYR A 126 4.54 5.55 1.54
N LEU A 127 5.80 5.95 1.71
CA LEU A 127 6.10 7.33 2.08
C LEU A 127 5.65 8.33 1.01
N ARG A 128 5.79 8.02 -0.29
CA ARG A 128 5.29 8.89 -1.36
C ARG A 128 3.76 9.06 -1.30
N ALA A 129 3.04 8.04 -0.84
CA ALA A 129 1.58 8.07 -0.61
C ALA A 129 1.19 8.70 0.74
N GLY A 130 2.14 9.26 1.51
CA GLY A 130 1.85 9.85 2.82
C GLY A 130 1.67 8.83 3.95
N VAL A 131 1.89 7.54 3.66
CA VAL A 131 1.78 6.45 4.61
C VAL A 131 3.11 6.28 5.34
N THR A 132 3.14 6.68 6.60
CA THR A 132 4.35 6.67 7.44
C THR A 132 4.48 5.40 8.29
N SER A 133 3.40 4.64 8.42
CA SER A 133 3.36 3.38 9.17
C SER A 133 2.44 2.38 8.49
N VAL A 134 2.75 1.10 8.61
CA VAL A 134 1.94 0.00 8.08
C VAL A 134 1.87 -1.16 9.06
N ALA A 135 0.78 -1.91 9.02
CA ALA A 135 0.68 -3.21 9.69
C ALA A 135 0.66 -4.33 8.65
N ASP A 136 1.75 -5.09 8.57
CA ASP A 136 1.80 -6.32 7.79
C ASP A 136 1.21 -7.44 8.66
N VAL A 137 -0.04 -7.77 8.39
CA VAL A 137 -0.83 -8.66 9.25
C VAL A 137 -0.78 -10.11 8.78
N GLY A 138 0.21 -10.49 7.97
CA GLY A 138 0.42 -11.89 7.64
C GLY A 138 1.48 -12.10 6.58
N GLY A 139 2.33 -13.11 6.78
CA GLY A 139 3.33 -13.47 5.78
C GLY A 139 4.24 -14.59 6.26
N PRO A 140 5.20 -15.02 5.43
CA PRO A 140 6.20 -16.02 5.81
C PRO A 140 7.09 -15.51 6.97
N MET A 141 7.95 -16.34 7.56
CA MET A 141 8.84 -15.88 8.64
C MET A 141 9.75 -14.72 8.20
N LEU A 142 10.03 -14.59 6.90
CA LEU A 142 10.66 -13.41 6.28
C LEU A 142 10.04 -12.05 6.71
N ASN A 143 8.77 -12.01 7.17
CA ASN A 143 8.12 -10.80 7.68
C ASN A 143 8.98 -10.10 8.76
N PHE A 144 9.64 -10.86 9.63
CA PHE A 144 10.48 -10.29 10.68
C PHE A 144 11.74 -9.61 10.13
N ASP A 145 12.33 -10.15 9.06
CA ASP A 145 13.46 -9.53 8.36
C ASP A 145 13.01 -8.26 7.62
N ILE A 146 11.83 -8.28 7.00
CA ILE A 146 11.23 -7.11 6.34
C ILE A 146 11.04 -5.96 7.35
N ARG A 147 10.55 -6.26 8.56
CA ARG A 147 10.45 -5.25 9.64
C ARG A 147 11.81 -4.68 10.02
N ALA A 148 12.83 -5.53 10.13
CA ALA A 148 14.18 -5.09 10.46
C ALA A 148 14.79 -4.21 9.35
N GLU A 149 14.59 -4.58 8.09
CA GLU A 149 15.01 -3.79 6.92
C GLU A 149 14.30 -2.43 6.86
N ALA A 150 12.99 -2.40 7.10
CA ALA A 150 12.22 -1.16 7.16
C ALA A 150 12.73 -0.23 8.28
N ALA A 151 13.04 -0.78 9.46
CA ALA A 151 13.59 -0.01 10.57
C ALA A 151 14.98 0.59 10.25
N ALA A 152 15.77 -0.09 9.41
CA ALA A 152 17.08 0.38 8.95
C ALA A 152 17.00 1.33 7.74
N THR A 153 15.83 1.46 7.11
CA THR A 153 15.64 2.22 5.85
C THR A 153 14.96 3.55 6.10
N ALA A 154 15.65 4.65 5.79
CA ALA A 154 15.12 6.01 6.01
C ALA A 154 13.82 6.26 5.24
N LEU A 155 13.73 5.78 3.99
CA LEU A 155 12.58 5.93 3.11
C LEU A 155 11.52 4.82 3.28
N ALA A 156 11.55 4.06 4.37
CA ALA A 156 10.52 3.07 4.67
C ALA A 156 9.47 3.58 5.66
N PRO A 157 8.22 3.10 5.59
CA PRO A 157 7.28 3.28 6.68
C PRO A 157 7.78 2.50 7.91
N ARG A 158 7.21 2.83 9.07
CA ARG A 158 7.34 1.97 10.24
C ARG A 158 6.46 0.74 10.06
N VAL A 159 7.02 -0.45 10.24
CA VAL A 159 6.30 -1.72 10.02
C VAL A 159 6.09 -2.42 11.35
N ILE A 160 4.88 -2.90 11.59
CA ILE A 160 4.61 -3.97 12.56
C ILE A 160 4.25 -5.25 11.81
N VAL A 161 4.53 -6.40 12.40
CA VAL A 161 4.39 -7.70 11.72
C VAL A 161 3.67 -8.75 12.56
N ALA A 162 2.90 -9.59 11.88
CA ALA A 162 2.28 -10.77 12.47
C ALA A 162 3.15 -12.04 12.35
N GLY A 163 3.92 -12.16 11.27
CA GLY A 163 4.48 -13.45 10.85
C GLY A 163 3.42 -14.36 10.20
N PRO A 164 3.66 -15.69 10.15
CA PRO A 164 2.74 -16.61 9.50
C PRO A 164 1.36 -16.66 10.14
N LEU A 165 0.34 -16.74 9.29
CA LEU A 165 -1.05 -16.87 9.72
C LEU A 165 -1.28 -18.26 10.28
N ILE A 166 -1.96 -18.33 11.42
CA ILE A 166 -2.41 -19.58 12.03
C ILE A 166 -3.76 -19.97 11.41
N SER A 167 -3.89 -21.19 10.91
CA SER A 167 -5.13 -21.67 10.29
C SER A 167 -5.39 -23.15 10.56
N THR A 168 -6.64 -23.59 10.41
CA THR A 168 -6.99 -25.03 10.42
C THR A 168 -6.84 -25.68 9.03
N VAL A 169 -6.53 -24.89 8.01
CA VAL A 169 -6.26 -25.35 6.63
C VAL A 169 -4.86 -24.96 6.19
N ALA A 170 -4.24 -25.80 5.36
CA ALA A 170 -2.96 -25.51 4.74
C ALA A 170 -3.18 -24.89 3.34
N ASN A 171 -2.21 -24.12 2.87
CA ASN A 171 -2.20 -23.60 1.49
C ASN A 171 -0.86 -23.93 0.80
N PRO A 172 -0.66 -25.18 0.33
CA PRO A 172 0.62 -25.64 -0.21
C PRO A 172 1.02 -24.92 -1.50
N LYS A 173 0.10 -24.22 -2.17
CA LYS A 173 0.43 -23.43 -3.37
C LYS A 173 1.23 -22.17 -3.06
N LEU A 174 1.15 -21.67 -1.84
CA LEU A 174 1.93 -20.53 -1.35
C LEU A 174 3.21 -20.95 -0.62
N ASP A 175 3.46 -22.26 -0.50
CA ASP A 175 4.61 -22.78 0.24
C ASP A 175 5.81 -22.97 -0.71
N ALA A 176 6.78 -22.06 -0.58
CA ALA A 176 8.08 -22.14 -1.23
C ALA A 176 9.21 -22.49 -0.23
N GLY A 177 8.88 -23.17 0.87
CA GLY A 177 9.80 -23.53 1.95
C GLY A 177 9.74 -22.61 3.18
N ASP A 178 8.94 -21.55 3.13
CA ASP A 178 8.60 -20.67 4.25
C ASP A 178 7.12 -20.27 4.11
N PRO A 179 6.17 -21.09 4.59
CA PRO A 179 4.76 -20.90 4.28
C PRO A 179 4.18 -19.68 5.01
N PRO A 180 3.46 -18.79 4.31
CA PRO A 180 2.77 -17.67 4.96
C PRO A 180 1.58 -18.12 5.82
N ILE A 181 1.10 -19.35 5.64
CA ILE A 181 -0.06 -19.91 6.34
C ILE A 181 0.34 -21.26 6.92
N VAL A 182 0.32 -21.38 8.24
CA VAL A 182 0.70 -22.59 8.95
C VAL A 182 -0.57 -23.26 9.48
N LYS A 183 -0.78 -24.51 9.04
CA LYS A 183 -1.88 -25.34 9.51
C LYS A 183 -1.58 -25.85 10.93
N VAL A 184 -2.57 -25.73 11.81
CA VAL A 184 -2.63 -26.35 13.13
C VAL A 184 -3.90 -27.20 13.25
N ALA A 185 -3.79 -28.32 13.96
CA ALA A 185 -4.87 -29.28 14.20
C ALA A 185 -5.10 -29.56 15.68
N THR A 186 -4.13 -29.25 16.56
CA THR A 186 -4.26 -29.45 18.01
C THR A 186 -3.87 -28.20 18.80
N THR A 187 -4.26 -28.18 20.07
CA THR A 187 -3.89 -27.11 21.01
C THR A 187 -2.38 -27.05 21.25
N GLU A 188 -1.68 -28.18 21.21
CA GLU A 188 -0.23 -28.24 21.38
C GLU A 188 0.51 -27.63 20.18
N GLU A 189 0.01 -27.85 18.96
CA GLU A 189 0.56 -27.21 17.76
C GLU A 189 0.34 -25.70 17.78
N VAL A 190 -0.82 -25.24 18.29
CA VAL A 190 -1.09 -23.83 18.55
C VAL A 190 -0.09 -23.27 19.56
N ASP A 191 0.11 -23.94 20.70
CA ASP A 191 1.02 -23.48 21.76
C ASP A 191 2.46 -23.31 21.22
N GLN A 192 2.93 -24.30 20.44
CA GLN A 192 4.25 -24.26 19.81
C GLN A 192 4.40 -23.10 18.84
N LEU A 193 3.40 -22.88 17.97
CA LEU A 193 3.45 -21.81 16.98
C LEU A 193 3.34 -20.42 17.62
N VAL A 194 2.43 -20.24 18.58
CA VAL A 194 2.31 -18.99 19.35
C VAL A 194 3.60 -18.69 20.10
N GLN A 195 4.22 -19.69 20.74
CA GLN A 195 5.50 -19.52 21.41
C GLN A 195 6.60 -19.12 20.43
N LYS A 196 6.68 -19.78 19.27
CA LYS A 196 7.65 -19.44 18.21
C LYS A 196 7.49 -17.99 17.74
N LEU A 197 6.26 -17.53 17.52
CA LEU A 197 5.98 -16.15 17.10
C LEU A 197 6.31 -15.13 18.21
N ALA A 198 6.03 -15.47 19.47
CA ALA A 198 6.41 -14.66 20.62
C ALA A 198 7.94 -14.54 20.75
N ASP A 199 8.69 -15.62 20.51
CA ASP A 199 10.16 -15.62 20.54
C ASP A 199 10.77 -14.73 19.44
N GLN A 200 10.10 -14.62 18.29
CA GLN A 200 10.43 -13.67 17.21
C GLN A 200 9.95 -12.24 17.46
N LYS A 201 9.27 -12.00 18.59
CA LYS A 201 8.70 -10.70 18.97
C LYS A 201 7.69 -10.20 17.94
N ALA A 202 6.73 -11.05 17.57
CA ALA A 202 5.57 -10.63 16.78
C ALA A 202 4.79 -9.50 17.49
N ASP A 203 4.38 -8.49 16.72
CA ASP A 203 3.63 -7.35 17.25
C ASP A 203 2.13 -7.68 17.40
N LEU A 204 1.65 -8.61 16.58
CA LEU A 204 0.32 -9.20 16.65
C LEU A 204 0.39 -10.67 16.20
N ILE A 205 -0.68 -11.44 16.42
CA ILE A 205 -0.85 -12.78 15.82
C ILE A 205 -2.05 -12.75 14.89
N LYS A 206 -1.95 -13.41 13.74
CA LYS A 206 -3.02 -13.47 12.75
C LYS A 206 -3.62 -14.87 12.68
N ILE A 207 -4.95 -14.94 12.74
CA ILE A 207 -5.73 -16.14 12.47
C ILE A 207 -6.41 -16.02 11.10
N TRP A 208 -6.21 -17.02 10.25
CA TRP A 208 -6.96 -17.21 9.02
C TRP A 208 -8.11 -18.19 9.25
N PHE A 209 -9.26 -17.67 9.70
CA PHE A 209 -10.43 -18.48 10.06
C PHE A 209 -11.27 -18.77 8.82
N ILE A 210 -11.10 -19.97 8.27
CA ILE A 210 -11.88 -20.46 7.13
C ILE A 210 -13.08 -21.28 7.60
N VAL A 211 -14.25 -20.90 7.11
CA VAL A 211 -15.50 -21.65 7.28
C VAL A 211 -15.82 -22.36 5.97
N SER A 212 -15.93 -23.68 6.04
CA SER A 212 -16.24 -24.53 4.89
C SER A 212 -17.12 -25.71 5.33
N PRO A 213 -18.00 -26.25 4.46
CA PRO A 213 -18.77 -27.46 4.75
C PRO A 213 -17.92 -28.68 5.12
N GLN A 214 -16.63 -28.70 4.74
CA GLN A 214 -15.72 -29.80 5.06
C GLN A 214 -15.07 -29.67 6.46
N LEU A 215 -15.26 -28.54 7.15
CA LEU A 215 -14.65 -28.28 8.45
C LEU A 215 -15.72 -28.26 9.54
N ASN A 216 -15.40 -28.84 10.70
CA ASN A 216 -16.26 -28.71 11.87
C ASN A 216 -16.11 -27.31 12.46
N PHE A 217 -17.16 -26.49 12.37
CA PHE A 217 -17.14 -25.11 12.86
C PHE A 217 -16.83 -25.02 14.37
N ALA A 218 -17.42 -25.89 15.18
CA ALA A 218 -17.25 -25.86 16.63
C ALA A 218 -15.82 -26.23 17.06
N ASP A 219 -15.22 -27.23 16.41
CA ASP A 219 -13.84 -27.62 16.71
C ASP A 219 -12.83 -26.58 16.19
N ASN A 220 -13.09 -25.98 15.02
CA ASN A 220 -12.31 -24.84 14.55
C ASN A 220 -12.37 -23.67 15.54
N LEU A 221 -13.57 -23.31 16.00
CA LEU A 221 -13.77 -22.22 16.96
C LEU A 221 -13.01 -22.45 18.28
N LYS A 222 -12.93 -23.70 18.77
CA LYS A 222 -12.11 -24.03 19.94
C LYS A 222 -10.62 -23.75 19.72
N LEU A 223 -10.09 -24.10 18.55
CA LEU A 223 -8.68 -23.82 18.21
C LEU A 223 -8.44 -22.30 18.07
N ILE A 224 -9.39 -21.56 17.49
CA ILE A 224 -9.32 -20.09 17.43
C ILE A 224 -9.31 -19.50 18.84
N GLN A 225 -10.25 -19.89 19.69
CA GLN A 225 -10.32 -19.44 21.08
C GLN A 225 -9.02 -19.75 21.84
N HIS A 226 -8.48 -20.96 21.67
CA HIS A 226 -7.22 -21.35 22.32
C HIS A 226 -6.05 -20.49 21.81
N THR A 227 -5.97 -20.24 20.50
CA THR A 227 -4.96 -19.35 19.91
C THR A 227 -5.04 -17.95 20.50
N ILE A 228 -6.23 -17.39 20.64
CA ILE A 228 -6.46 -16.07 21.27
C ILE A 228 -5.97 -16.07 22.71
N ASN A 229 -6.40 -17.05 23.52
CA ASN A 229 -6.04 -17.14 24.93
C ASN A 229 -4.53 -17.25 25.14
N GLN A 230 -3.84 -18.06 24.34
CA GLN A 230 -2.39 -18.22 24.42
C GLN A 230 -1.65 -16.97 23.98
N SER A 231 -2.13 -16.30 22.93
CA SER A 231 -1.56 -15.03 22.47
C SER A 231 -1.69 -13.94 23.54
N HIS A 232 -2.87 -13.82 24.15
CA HIS A 232 -3.13 -12.89 25.25
C HIS A 232 -2.30 -13.19 26.50
N ALA A 233 -2.06 -14.47 26.82
CA ALA A 233 -1.16 -14.88 27.90
C ALA A 233 0.30 -14.44 27.66
N LYS A 234 0.68 -14.16 26.40
CA LYS A 234 1.96 -13.55 26.02
C LYS A 234 1.89 -12.02 25.86
N GLY A 235 0.73 -11.41 26.06
CA GLY A 235 0.49 -9.98 25.86
C GLY A 235 0.42 -9.55 24.38
N ILE A 236 0.15 -10.49 23.47
CA ILE A 236 0.08 -10.25 22.03
C ILE A 236 -1.38 -10.22 21.58
N ARG A 237 -1.78 -9.16 20.87
CA ARG A 237 -3.14 -9.01 20.32
C ARG A 237 -3.36 -9.88 19.09
N VAL A 238 -4.60 -10.28 18.85
CA VAL A 238 -4.97 -11.19 17.76
C VAL A 238 -5.89 -10.54 16.75
N ALA A 239 -5.50 -10.66 15.48
CA ALA A 239 -6.29 -10.27 14.33
C ALA A 239 -6.93 -11.49 13.66
N VAL A 240 -8.24 -11.47 13.40
CA VAL A 240 -8.97 -12.63 12.83
C VAL A 240 -9.56 -12.28 11.46
N HIS A 241 -9.34 -13.14 10.46
CA HIS A 241 -10.02 -13.06 9.16
C HIS A 241 -11.46 -13.55 9.31
N ALA A 242 -12.45 -12.67 9.13
CA ALA A 242 -13.86 -13.03 9.30
C ALA A 242 -14.79 -12.13 8.45
N THR A 243 -15.01 -12.53 7.19
CA THR A 243 -15.84 -11.78 6.22
C THR A 243 -17.34 -12.09 6.31
N GLN A 244 -17.71 -13.18 6.98
CA GLN A 244 -19.11 -13.56 7.19
C GLN A 244 -19.60 -13.08 8.56
N LEU A 245 -20.80 -12.48 8.64
CA LEU A 245 -21.33 -11.92 9.89
C LEU A 245 -21.34 -12.92 11.05
N ALA A 246 -21.74 -14.16 10.79
CA ALA A 246 -21.80 -15.21 11.81
C ALA A 246 -20.40 -15.52 12.37
N THR A 247 -19.43 -15.73 11.49
CA THR A 247 -18.02 -15.97 11.84
C THR A 247 -17.40 -14.78 12.58
N ALA A 248 -17.74 -13.56 12.15
CA ALA A 248 -17.27 -12.33 12.78
C ALA A 248 -17.78 -12.20 14.22
N LYS A 249 -19.08 -12.46 14.47
CA LYS A 249 -19.65 -12.48 15.84
C LYS A 249 -18.95 -13.48 16.73
N GLU A 250 -18.77 -14.72 16.27
CA GLU A 250 -18.11 -15.76 17.07
C GLU A 250 -16.63 -15.44 17.33
N SER A 251 -15.95 -14.79 16.38
CA SER A 251 -14.57 -14.32 16.56
C SER A 251 -14.48 -13.23 17.65
N VAL A 252 -15.43 -12.29 17.68
CA VAL A 252 -15.47 -11.23 18.72
C VAL A 252 -15.78 -11.83 20.08
N LYS A 253 -16.78 -12.73 20.16
CA LYS A 253 -17.11 -13.48 21.39
C LYS A 253 -15.90 -14.27 21.89
N ALA A 254 -15.07 -14.78 20.97
CA ALA A 254 -13.85 -15.48 21.31
C ALA A 254 -12.70 -14.57 21.78
N GLY A 255 -12.86 -13.25 21.74
CA GLY A 255 -11.87 -12.29 22.22
C GLY A 255 -10.94 -11.73 21.14
N ALA A 256 -11.33 -11.76 19.86
CA ALA A 256 -10.57 -11.09 18.81
C ALA A 256 -10.41 -9.59 19.11
N ASP A 257 -9.16 -9.11 19.11
CA ASP A 257 -8.84 -7.69 19.28
C ASP A 257 -9.10 -6.89 17.99
N ILE A 258 -8.86 -7.53 16.84
CA ILE A 258 -8.98 -6.94 15.51
C ILE A 258 -9.73 -7.91 14.60
N LEU A 259 -10.76 -7.43 13.91
CA LEU A 259 -11.32 -8.11 12.75
C LEU A 259 -10.72 -7.51 11.50
N VAL A 260 -10.10 -8.36 10.68
CA VAL A 260 -9.65 -7.92 9.36
C VAL A 260 -10.64 -8.30 8.27
N HIS A 261 -10.69 -7.45 7.26
CA HIS A 261 -11.71 -7.38 6.22
C HIS A 261 -13.08 -6.93 6.70
N SER A 262 -13.82 -6.35 5.75
CA SER A 262 -15.21 -6.04 5.99
C SER A 262 -16.09 -7.30 5.98
N VAL A 263 -17.13 -7.29 6.81
CA VAL A 263 -18.26 -8.20 6.67
C VAL A 263 -18.99 -7.82 5.38
N ASP A 264 -19.13 -8.78 4.47
CA ASP A 264 -19.59 -8.53 3.10
C ASP A 264 -20.65 -9.52 2.60
N ASP A 265 -21.02 -10.52 3.41
CA ASP A 265 -22.04 -11.52 3.07
C ASP A 265 -23.47 -11.01 3.33
N LYS A 266 -23.65 -10.13 4.31
CA LYS A 266 -24.93 -9.49 4.64
C LYS A 266 -24.74 -8.19 5.42
N GLU A 267 -25.82 -7.43 5.58
CA GLU A 267 -25.81 -6.24 6.43
C GLU A 267 -25.59 -6.60 7.91
N VAL A 268 -24.75 -5.83 8.62
CA VAL A 268 -24.46 -6.03 10.04
C VAL A 268 -25.67 -5.67 10.91
N ASP A 269 -25.89 -6.42 11.99
CA ASP A 269 -26.98 -6.19 12.94
C ASP A 269 -26.50 -5.54 14.25
N ASP A 270 -27.46 -5.18 15.10
CA ASP A 270 -27.19 -4.45 16.34
C ASP A 270 -26.43 -5.31 17.36
N GLU A 271 -26.61 -6.64 17.34
CA GLU A 271 -25.84 -7.57 18.17
C GLU A 271 -24.34 -7.45 17.81
N PHE A 272 -24.00 -7.49 16.52
CA PHE A 272 -22.61 -7.37 16.09
C PHE A 272 -22.00 -6.02 16.48
N ILE A 273 -22.74 -4.92 16.31
CA ILE A 273 -22.32 -3.58 16.73
C ILE A 273 -22.05 -3.54 18.24
N GLN A 274 -22.94 -4.11 19.04
CA GLN A 274 -22.79 -4.18 20.51
C GLN A 274 -21.58 -5.01 20.90
N LEU A 275 -21.36 -6.16 20.27
CA LEU A 275 -20.19 -7.02 20.50
C LEU A 275 -18.89 -6.25 20.25
N LEU A 276 -18.75 -5.59 19.09
CA LEU A 276 -17.56 -4.81 18.77
C LEU A 276 -17.29 -3.72 19.81
N LYS A 277 -18.32 -3.01 20.25
CA LYS A 277 -18.19 -1.93 21.25
C LYS A 277 -17.85 -2.45 22.63
N GLN A 278 -18.48 -3.54 23.05
CA GLN A 278 -18.26 -4.15 24.36
C GLN A 278 -16.84 -4.69 24.49
N HIS A 279 -16.30 -5.29 23.43
CA HIS A 279 -14.95 -5.85 23.42
C HIS A 279 -13.88 -4.84 23.02
N GLY A 280 -14.26 -3.66 22.51
CA GLY A 280 -13.31 -2.69 21.95
C GLY A 280 -12.60 -3.20 20.70
N THR A 281 -13.17 -4.21 20.02
CA THR A 281 -12.59 -4.83 18.83
C THR A 281 -12.51 -3.81 17.70
N ILE A 282 -11.32 -3.71 17.10
CA ILE A 282 -11.06 -2.81 15.97
C ILE A 282 -11.48 -3.51 14.68
N TYR A 283 -12.19 -2.79 13.81
CA TYR A 283 -12.66 -3.30 12.52
C TYR A 283 -11.86 -2.64 11.38
N THR A 284 -11.25 -3.43 10.50
CA THR A 284 -10.54 -2.88 9.33
C THR A 284 -11.44 -2.79 8.11
N SER A 285 -11.35 -1.70 7.34
CA SER A 285 -12.18 -1.52 6.15
C SER A 285 -11.83 -2.51 5.01
N SER A 286 -10.63 -2.44 4.44
CA SER A 286 -10.12 -3.25 3.32
C SER A 286 -11.21 -3.66 2.34
N ILE A 287 -11.90 -2.66 1.79
CA ILE A 287 -12.99 -2.86 0.83
C ILE A 287 -12.43 -2.97 -0.59
N SER A 288 -11.35 -2.25 -0.90
CA SER A 288 -10.66 -2.26 -2.21
C SER A 288 -10.26 -3.66 -2.69
N VAL A 289 -9.86 -4.56 -1.79
CA VAL A 289 -9.50 -5.94 -2.17
C VAL A 289 -10.70 -6.81 -2.62
N LEU A 290 -11.93 -6.43 -2.27
CA LEU A 290 -13.11 -7.27 -2.51
C LEU A 290 -13.43 -7.47 -4.00
N ASP A 291 -13.07 -6.51 -4.86
CA ASP A 291 -13.26 -6.60 -6.30
C ASP A 291 -11.96 -6.61 -7.12
N GLY A 292 -10.79 -6.28 -6.54
CA GLY A 292 -9.49 -6.25 -7.23
C GLY A 292 -9.12 -7.54 -8.00
N TYR A 293 -9.35 -8.70 -7.39
CA TYR A 293 -9.18 -10.01 -8.06
C TYR A 293 -10.10 -10.13 -9.29
N VAL A 294 -11.38 -9.82 -9.11
CA VAL A 294 -12.38 -10.01 -10.15
C VAL A 294 -12.13 -9.05 -11.29
N ARG A 295 -11.83 -7.77 -11.01
CA ARG A 295 -11.42 -6.77 -12.00
C ARG A 295 -10.21 -7.21 -12.81
N THR A 296 -9.22 -7.81 -12.16
CA THR A 296 -8.07 -8.38 -12.85
C THR A 296 -8.49 -9.53 -13.77
N PHE A 297 -9.26 -10.49 -13.27
CA PHE A 297 -9.65 -11.66 -14.07
C PHE A 297 -10.67 -11.36 -15.17
N THR A 298 -11.46 -10.30 -15.03
CA THR A 298 -12.36 -9.80 -16.07
C THR A 298 -11.70 -8.77 -16.99
N GLN A 299 -10.48 -8.32 -16.65
CA GLN A 299 -9.75 -7.25 -17.34
C GLN A 299 -10.53 -5.92 -17.37
N GLN A 300 -11.30 -5.64 -16.29
CA GLN A 300 -12.09 -4.42 -16.10
C GLN A 300 -11.60 -3.65 -14.87
N PHE A 301 -10.56 -2.83 -15.05
CA PHE A 301 -9.91 -2.08 -13.99
C PHE A 301 -10.62 -0.74 -13.68
N ASP A 302 -10.39 -0.22 -12.48
CA ASP A 302 -10.88 1.08 -12.00
C ASP A 302 -9.75 1.91 -11.38
N PHE A 303 -8.58 1.88 -12.01
CA PHE A 303 -7.41 2.64 -11.57
C PHE A 303 -7.71 4.12 -11.42
N ILE A 304 -7.05 4.74 -10.44
CA ILE A 304 -7.08 6.17 -10.19
C ILE A 304 -5.70 6.77 -10.53
N PRO A 305 -5.59 8.09 -10.79
CA PRO A 305 -4.33 8.70 -11.25
C PRO A 305 -3.12 8.42 -10.35
N VAL A 306 -3.34 8.25 -9.05
CA VAL A 306 -2.26 7.95 -8.08
C VAL A 306 -1.69 6.53 -8.23
N ASP A 307 -2.43 5.58 -8.80
CA ASP A 307 -1.92 4.24 -9.11
C ASP A 307 -0.76 4.34 -10.10
N PHE A 308 -0.97 5.02 -11.23
CA PHE A 308 0.08 5.23 -12.23
C PHE A 308 1.28 6.03 -11.69
N ALA A 309 1.04 6.96 -10.76
CA ALA A 309 2.08 7.82 -10.22
C ALA A 309 2.96 7.17 -9.14
N ILE A 310 2.42 6.23 -8.36
CA ILE A 310 3.07 5.69 -7.15
C ILE A 310 3.30 4.18 -7.22
N ALA A 311 2.35 3.44 -7.77
CA ALA A 311 2.45 1.98 -7.82
C ALA A 311 3.72 1.54 -8.55
N ASP A 312 4.08 0.29 -8.27
CA ASP A 312 5.17 -0.33 -8.99
C ASP A 312 4.73 -0.67 -10.42
N PRO A 313 5.30 -0.04 -11.46
CA PRO A 313 4.81 -0.23 -12.83
C PRO A 313 5.09 -1.63 -13.37
N LEU A 314 6.03 -2.38 -12.77
CA LEU A 314 6.23 -3.79 -13.09
C LEU A 314 5.02 -4.62 -12.64
N PHE A 315 4.64 -4.50 -11.37
CA PHE A 315 3.54 -5.29 -10.80
C PHE A 315 2.17 -4.83 -11.27
N MET A 316 1.97 -3.52 -11.47
CA MET A 316 0.75 -3.00 -12.09
C MET A 316 0.64 -3.44 -13.55
N GLY A 317 1.76 -3.49 -14.28
CA GLY A 317 1.79 -3.97 -15.66
C GLY A 317 1.41 -5.44 -15.80
N SER A 318 1.83 -6.30 -14.87
CA SER A 318 1.54 -7.74 -14.96
C SER A 318 0.05 -8.06 -14.88
N LEU A 319 -0.80 -7.16 -14.37
CA LEU A 319 -2.26 -7.31 -14.36
C LEU A 319 -2.85 -7.44 -15.78
N PHE A 320 -2.15 -6.94 -16.79
CA PHE A 320 -2.56 -7.00 -18.19
C PHE A 320 -2.07 -8.26 -18.93
N ASP A 321 -1.17 -9.05 -18.32
CA ASP A 321 -0.54 -10.21 -18.97
C ASP A 321 -1.54 -11.32 -19.30
N LEU A 322 -2.69 -11.37 -18.61
CA LEU A 322 -3.77 -12.33 -18.92
C LEU A 322 -4.22 -12.29 -20.38
N LYS A 323 -4.16 -11.13 -21.04
CA LYS A 323 -4.52 -11.00 -22.46
C LYS A 323 -3.51 -11.63 -23.41
N GLN A 324 -2.29 -11.89 -22.94
CA GLN A 324 -1.18 -12.42 -23.73
C GLN A 324 -0.93 -13.91 -23.47
N ILE A 325 -1.30 -14.40 -22.29
CA ILE A 325 -1.12 -15.83 -21.94
C ILE A 325 -2.00 -16.69 -22.87
N PRO A 326 -1.42 -17.71 -23.55
CA PRO A 326 -2.19 -18.61 -24.39
C PRO A 326 -3.36 -19.26 -23.64
N ALA A 327 -4.52 -19.36 -24.28
CA ALA A 327 -5.76 -19.82 -23.63
C ALA A 327 -5.64 -21.24 -23.03
N GLU A 328 -4.78 -22.09 -23.58
CA GLU A 328 -4.47 -23.42 -23.06
C GLU A 328 -3.72 -23.40 -21.73
N GLN A 329 -3.00 -22.32 -21.41
CA GLN A 329 -2.29 -22.13 -20.14
C GLN A 329 -3.16 -21.44 -19.08
N LEU A 330 -4.28 -20.82 -19.48
CA LEU A 330 -5.22 -20.19 -18.56
C LEU A 330 -6.14 -21.21 -17.88
N PRO A 331 -6.36 -21.10 -16.55
CA PRO A 331 -7.37 -21.89 -15.85
C PRO A 331 -8.77 -21.72 -16.45
N ALA A 332 -9.59 -22.76 -16.38
CA ALA A 332 -10.92 -22.78 -17.01
C ALA A 332 -11.84 -21.67 -16.47
N ASN A 333 -11.83 -21.43 -15.16
CA ASN A 333 -12.63 -20.38 -14.53
C ASN A 333 -12.20 -18.97 -15.01
N THR A 334 -10.88 -18.72 -15.12
CA THR A 334 -10.35 -17.45 -15.63
C THR A 334 -10.81 -17.20 -17.06
N LYS A 335 -10.72 -18.21 -17.94
CA LYS A 335 -11.25 -18.11 -19.31
C LYS A 335 -12.73 -17.73 -19.34
N THR A 336 -13.53 -18.38 -18.49
CA THR A 336 -14.96 -18.11 -18.39
C THR A 336 -15.23 -16.67 -17.92
N MET A 337 -14.49 -16.18 -16.93
CA MET A 337 -14.61 -14.80 -16.43
C MET A 337 -14.21 -13.77 -17.49
N MET A 338 -13.11 -14.01 -18.21
CA MET A 338 -12.69 -13.13 -19.30
C MET A 338 -13.71 -13.09 -20.43
N ALA A 339 -14.31 -14.23 -20.79
CA ALA A 339 -15.31 -14.32 -21.85
C ALA A 339 -16.68 -13.73 -21.43
N ASN A 340 -17.03 -13.80 -20.14
CA ASN A 340 -18.32 -13.35 -19.61
C ASN A 340 -18.13 -12.51 -18.33
N PRO A 341 -17.59 -11.29 -18.45
CA PRO A 341 -17.11 -10.52 -17.30
C PRO A 341 -18.22 -9.89 -16.44
N GLU A 342 -19.40 -9.67 -17.01
CA GLU A 342 -20.48 -8.89 -16.38
C GLU A 342 -20.98 -9.52 -15.07
N GLN A 343 -21.28 -10.82 -15.06
CA GLN A 343 -21.86 -11.48 -13.88
C GLN A 343 -20.87 -11.59 -12.70
N PRO A 344 -19.62 -12.05 -12.89
CA PRO A 344 -18.64 -12.06 -11.81
C PRO A 344 -18.38 -10.67 -11.23
N LEU A 345 -18.27 -9.64 -12.08
CA LEU A 345 -18.07 -8.28 -11.63
C LEU A 345 -19.28 -7.75 -10.86
N THR A 346 -20.50 -7.98 -11.35
CA THR A 346 -21.73 -7.60 -10.65
C THR A 346 -21.78 -8.22 -9.24
N ASN A 347 -21.43 -9.50 -9.11
CA ASN A 347 -21.39 -10.18 -7.81
C ASN A 347 -20.35 -9.56 -6.86
N ALA A 348 -19.16 -9.21 -7.37
CA ALA A 348 -18.13 -8.55 -6.58
C ALA A 348 -18.57 -7.16 -6.11
N LEU A 349 -19.16 -6.37 -7.01
CA LEU A 349 -19.68 -5.03 -6.71
C LEU A 349 -20.82 -5.07 -5.68
N GLN A 350 -21.65 -6.11 -5.68
CA GLN A 350 -22.69 -6.29 -4.67
C GLN A 350 -22.09 -6.49 -3.27
N ARG A 351 -21.00 -7.27 -3.14
CA ARG A 351 -20.27 -7.42 -1.87
C ARG A 351 -19.65 -6.11 -1.42
N VAL A 352 -19.05 -5.36 -2.35
CA VAL A 352 -18.53 -4.00 -2.09
C VAL A 352 -19.65 -3.07 -1.58
N GLU A 353 -20.84 -3.13 -2.17
CA GLU A 353 -21.99 -2.33 -1.71
C GLU A 353 -22.42 -2.68 -0.28
N ILE A 354 -22.50 -3.97 0.05
CA ILE A 354 -22.82 -4.43 1.41
C ILE A 354 -21.74 -3.97 2.40
N ALA A 355 -20.46 -4.13 2.05
CA ALA A 355 -19.34 -3.71 2.88
C ALA A 355 -19.35 -2.20 3.14
N MET A 356 -19.66 -1.37 2.13
CA MET A 356 -19.81 0.08 2.30
C MET A 356 -20.97 0.46 3.23
N LYS A 357 -22.15 -0.18 3.08
CA LYS A 357 -23.28 0.04 4.00
C LYS A 357 -22.92 -0.32 5.43
N ASN A 358 -22.25 -1.46 5.61
CA ASN A 358 -21.77 -1.93 6.91
C ASN A 358 -20.77 -0.96 7.53
N LEU A 359 -19.78 -0.53 6.76
CA LEU A 359 -18.78 0.44 7.19
C LEU A 359 -19.43 1.73 7.72
N LYS A 360 -20.42 2.28 6.99
CA LYS A 360 -21.14 3.48 7.43
C LYS A 360 -21.92 3.24 8.72
N LYS A 361 -22.65 2.12 8.80
CA LYS A 361 -23.44 1.76 9.99
C LYS A 361 -22.54 1.61 11.23
N LEU A 362 -21.39 0.95 11.09
CA LEU A 362 -20.41 0.77 12.15
C LEU A 362 -19.78 2.10 12.58
N GLN A 363 -19.43 2.95 11.61
CA GLN A 363 -18.88 4.28 11.87
C GLN A 363 -19.87 5.15 12.66
N ASP A 364 -21.15 5.17 12.27
CA ASP A 364 -22.20 5.95 12.95
C ASP A 364 -22.47 5.45 14.38
N ALA A 365 -22.32 4.14 14.60
CA ALA A 365 -22.48 3.53 15.92
C ALA A 365 -21.29 3.79 16.87
N GLY A 366 -20.20 4.39 16.36
CA GLY A 366 -18.99 4.69 17.11
C GLY A 366 -18.05 3.50 17.30
N VAL A 367 -18.10 2.50 16.41
CA VAL A 367 -17.12 1.41 16.36
C VAL A 367 -15.75 1.98 15.95
N ILE A 368 -14.67 1.41 16.49
CA ILE A 368 -13.31 1.81 16.11
C ILE A 368 -12.99 1.20 14.75
N ILE A 369 -12.93 2.05 13.72
CA ILE A 369 -12.55 1.67 12.36
C ILE A 369 -11.09 2.05 12.11
N ALA A 370 -10.30 1.10 11.59
CA ALA A 370 -8.95 1.37 11.08
C ALA A 370 -8.92 1.19 9.56
N THR A 371 -8.36 2.15 8.82
CA THR A 371 -8.20 1.99 7.38
C THR A 371 -7.13 0.95 7.09
N GLY A 372 -7.45 -0.03 6.25
CA GLY A 372 -6.51 -1.02 5.74
C GLY A 372 -6.86 -1.36 4.30
N THR A 373 -5.90 -1.79 3.50
CA THR A 373 -6.10 -2.03 2.06
C THR A 373 -6.12 -3.52 1.71
N ASP A 374 -5.40 -4.32 2.49
CA ASP A 374 -4.98 -5.67 2.13
C ASP A 374 -4.05 -5.67 0.89
N ALA A 375 -3.26 -4.60 0.73
CA ALA A 375 -2.36 -4.44 -0.41
C ALA A 375 -1.28 -5.53 -0.46
N GLY A 376 -0.99 -5.99 -1.68
CA GLY A 376 -0.22 -7.19 -1.97
C GLY A 376 -1.07 -8.24 -2.69
N ASN A 377 -2.38 -8.30 -2.41
CA ASN A 377 -3.30 -9.17 -3.14
C ASN A 377 -3.47 -8.75 -4.60
N ILE A 378 -3.79 -9.69 -5.51
CA ILE A 378 -3.97 -9.42 -6.95
C ILE A 378 -4.94 -8.24 -7.15
N GLY A 379 -4.47 -7.19 -7.83
CA GLY A 379 -5.25 -5.99 -8.14
C GLY A 379 -5.29 -4.95 -7.01
N THR A 380 -4.72 -5.24 -5.84
CA THR A 380 -4.57 -4.31 -4.71
C THR A 380 -3.10 -3.93 -4.54
N LEU A 381 -2.71 -2.82 -5.15
CA LEU A 381 -1.32 -2.37 -5.28
C LEU A 381 -0.82 -1.72 -3.98
N HIS A 382 0.44 -1.99 -3.62
CA HIS A 382 1.07 -1.35 -2.47
C HIS A 382 1.09 0.18 -2.60
N ALA A 383 0.82 0.84 -1.47
CA ALA A 383 0.75 2.29 -1.29
C ALA A 383 -0.39 3.00 -2.03
N SER A 384 -0.58 2.80 -3.33
CA SER A 384 -1.59 3.55 -4.09
C SER A 384 -3.02 3.15 -3.71
N SER A 385 -3.27 1.87 -3.43
CA SER A 385 -4.59 1.40 -2.97
C SER A 385 -5.03 2.02 -1.65
N MET A 386 -4.14 2.63 -0.86
CA MET A 386 -4.54 3.43 0.30
C MET A 386 -5.50 4.55 -0.13
N HIS A 387 -5.18 5.29 -1.18
CA HIS A 387 -6.03 6.38 -1.67
C HIS A 387 -7.32 5.88 -2.33
N GLN A 388 -7.31 4.70 -2.95
CA GLN A 388 -8.52 4.04 -3.44
C GLN A 388 -9.44 3.67 -2.26
N GLU A 389 -8.89 3.12 -1.19
CA GLU A 389 -9.62 2.81 0.04
C GLU A 389 -10.23 4.08 0.66
N LEU A 390 -9.49 5.19 0.73
CA LEU A 390 -10.03 6.47 1.20
C LEU A 390 -11.24 6.94 0.36
N ALA A 391 -11.16 6.81 -0.97
CA ALA A 391 -12.24 7.16 -1.87
C ALA A 391 -13.47 6.26 -1.67
N ILE A 392 -13.26 4.96 -1.46
CA ILE A 392 -14.34 4.00 -1.12
C ILE A 392 -14.98 4.36 0.22
N MET A 393 -14.20 4.70 1.24
CA MET A 393 -14.72 5.14 2.54
C MET A 393 -15.58 6.41 2.40
N GLN A 394 -15.17 7.38 1.58
CA GLN A 394 -15.97 8.57 1.30
C GLN A 394 -17.28 8.20 0.57
N LYS A 395 -17.20 7.32 -0.44
CA LYS A 395 -18.37 6.81 -1.17
C LYS A 395 -19.35 6.08 -0.26
N ALA A 396 -18.86 5.40 0.78
CA ALA A 396 -19.69 4.80 1.83
C ALA A 396 -20.40 5.84 2.72
N GLY A 397 -20.04 7.13 2.62
CA GLY A 397 -20.68 8.23 3.34
C GLY A 397 -19.90 8.71 4.56
N LEU A 398 -18.64 8.29 4.73
CA LEU A 398 -17.78 8.84 5.79
C LEU A 398 -17.34 10.26 5.42
N SER A 399 -17.34 11.15 6.40
CA SER A 399 -16.76 12.49 6.23
C SER A 399 -15.23 12.41 6.10
N PRO A 400 -14.58 13.36 5.41
CA PRO A 400 -13.12 13.40 5.32
C PRO A 400 -12.40 13.43 6.68
N ASN A 401 -13.04 14.00 7.72
CA ASN A 401 -12.49 13.98 9.08
C ASN A 401 -12.60 12.60 9.76
N GLN A 402 -13.71 11.87 9.55
CA GLN A 402 -13.79 10.48 10.03
C GLN A 402 -12.73 9.61 9.36
N ILE A 403 -12.52 9.81 8.06
CA ILE A 403 -11.48 9.11 7.30
C ILE A 403 -10.10 9.47 7.85
N LEU A 404 -9.81 10.74 8.14
CA LEU A 404 -8.55 11.14 8.80
C LEU A 404 -8.29 10.32 10.06
N ILE A 405 -9.28 10.24 10.96
CA ILE A 405 -9.16 9.54 12.24
C ILE A 405 -8.92 8.05 12.01
N ASN A 406 -9.66 7.44 11.08
CA ASN A 406 -9.57 6.03 10.75
C ASN A 406 -8.19 5.66 10.15
N SER A 407 -7.64 6.56 9.33
CA SER A 407 -6.35 6.40 8.64
C SER A 407 -5.16 6.91 9.44
N THR A 408 -5.33 7.37 10.68
CA THR A 408 -4.24 7.87 11.53
C THR A 408 -4.37 7.33 12.96
N LEU A 409 -5.18 7.96 13.81
CA LEU A 409 -5.28 7.63 15.23
C LEU A 409 -5.79 6.20 15.46
N ASN A 410 -6.78 5.74 14.70
CA ASN A 410 -7.27 4.37 14.85
C ASN A 410 -6.33 3.33 14.24
N GLY A 411 -5.60 3.66 13.17
CA GLY A 411 -4.47 2.83 12.71
C GLY A 411 -3.41 2.69 13.80
N ALA A 412 -3.10 3.77 14.52
CA ALA A 412 -2.17 3.73 15.66
C ALA A 412 -2.67 2.85 16.80
N LYS A 413 -3.98 2.87 17.09
CA LYS A 413 -4.61 1.95 18.06
C LYS A 413 -4.51 0.51 17.57
N LEU A 414 -4.74 0.24 16.29
CA LEU A 414 -4.55 -1.09 15.70
C LEU A 414 -3.11 -1.55 15.86
N MET A 415 -2.13 -0.65 15.73
CA MET A 415 -0.73 -0.98 15.97
C MET A 415 -0.33 -1.05 17.45
N GLY A 416 -1.18 -0.61 18.38
CA GLY A 416 -0.86 -0.52 19.81
C GLY A 416 0.15 0.58 20.11
N LYS A 417 0.17 1.61 19.26
CA LYS A 417 1.14 2.72 19.25
C LYS A 417 0.46 4.08 19.32
N GLU A 418 -0.80 4.16 19.76
CA GLU A 418 -1.56 5.40 19.87
C GLU A 418 -0.95 6.41 20.88
N LYS A 419 -0.06 5.97 21.76
CA LYS A 419 0.73 6.83 22.65
C LYS A 419 1.97 7.41 21.96
N GLU A 420 2.42 6.81 20.86
CA GLU A 420 3.64 7.16 20.13
C GLU A 420 3.34 7.93 18.84
N LEU A 421 2.25 7.61 18.14
CA LEU A 421 1.93 8.14 16.81
C LEU A 421 0.41 8.29 16.56
N GLY A 422 0.04 8.69 15.34
CA GLY A 422 -1.35 8.77 14.88
C GLY A 422 -2.08 10.08 15.20
N SER A 423 -1.44 11.04 15.88
CA SER A 423 -1.95 12.41 16.04
C SER A 423 -0.79 13.40 16.21
N VAL A 424 -1.04 14.68 15.92
CA VAL A 424 -0.05 15.76 16.12
C VAL A 424 -0.14 16.26 17.57
N THR A 425 0.47 15.53 18.50
CA THR A 425 0.37 15.80 19.95
C THR A 425 1.75 15.77 20.59
N SER A 426 1.98 16.61 21.60
CA SER A 426 3.25 16.67 22.33
C SER A 426 3.71 15.28 22.82
N GLY A 427 4.99 14.97 22.60
CA GLY A 427 5.62 13.71 22.98
C GLY A 427 5.52 12.59 21.94
N LYS A 428 4.61 12.71 20.97
CA LYS A 428 4.49 11.77 19.85
C LYS A 428 5.56 12.01 18.79
N LEU A 429 5.80 11.00 17.97
CA LEU A 429 6.70 11.06 16.83
C LEU A 429 6.22 12.11 15.82
N ALA A 430 7.17 12.82 15.23
CA ALA A 430 6.94 13.76 14.15
C ALA A 430 6.82 13.00 12.81
N ASP A 431 5.72 12.24 12.70
CA ASP A 431 5.29 11.58 11.48
C ASP A 431 4.10 12.37 10.91
N LEU A 432 4.32 13.12 9.84
CA LEU A 432 3.39 14.14 9.32
C LEU A 432 3.33 14.10 7.80
N VAL A 433 2.18 14.49 7.24
CA VAL A 433 2.03 14.75 5.80
C VAL A 433 1.71 16.23 5.62
N ILE A 434 2.42 16.87 4.69
CA ILE A 434 2.20 18.24 4.28
C ILE A 434 1.50 18.19 2.92
N LEU A 435 0.32 18.81 2.83
CA LEU A 435 -0.56 18.78 1.65
C LEU A 435 -0.70 20.17 1.02
N ASN A 436 -0.79 20.21 -0.30
CA ASN A 436 -1.03 21.42 -1.10
C ASN A 436 -2.51 21.84 -1.15
N ALA A 437 -3.43 21.00 -0.70
CA ALA A 437 -4.86 21.25 -0.70
C ALA A 437 -5.53 20.76 0.59
N ASN A 438 -6.71 21.31 0.91
CA ASN A 438 -7.40 21.00 2.16
C ASN A 438 -7.98 19.58 2.14
N PRO A 439 -7.49 18.64 2.98
CA PRO A 439 -8.01 17.27 3.00
C PRO A 439 -9.44 17.17 3.55
N LEU A 440 -9.97 18.22 4.20
CA LEU A 440 -11.34 18.21 4.74
C LEU A 440 -12.40 18.62 3.72
N GLU A 441 -12.01 19.16 2.56
CA GLU A 441 -12.93 19.61 1.50
C GLU A 441 -13.22 18.51 0.47
N ASP A 442 -12.19 17.78 0.05
CA ASP A 442 -12.29 16.67 -0.91
C ASP A 442 -11.30 15.58 -0.51
N ILE A 443 -11.74 14.31 -0.55
CA ILE A 443 -10.88 13.16 -0.23
C ILE A 443 -9.70 13.05 -1.19
N LYS A 444 -9.84 13.51 -2.44
CA LYS A 444 -8.77 13.51 -3.43
C LYS A 444 -7.56 14.33 -2.98
N ASN A 445 -7.78 15.34 -2.13
CA ASN A 445 -6.72 16.21 -1.62
C ASN A 445 -5.74 15.49 -0.68
N TYR A 446 -6.06 14.28 -0.18
CA TYR A 446 -5.10 13.45 0.56
C TYR A 446 -3.91 12.98 -0.30
N SER A 447 -4.06 12.96 -1.63
CA SER A 447 -2.97 12.63 -2.56
C SER A 447 -2.17 13.85 -3.02
N ALA A 448 -2.60 15.08 -2.68
CA ALA A 448 -1.93 16.32 -3.04
C ALA A 448 -0.74 16.61 -2.11
N ILE A 449 0.16 15.64 -1.97
CA ILE A 449 1.27 15.65 -1.02
C ILE A 449 2.39 16.54 -1.56
N ASP A 450 2.88 17.43 -0.70
CA ASP A 450 4.06 18.25 -0.95
C ASP A 450 5.30 17.59 -0.36
N ALA A 451 5.20 17.22 0.91
CA ALA A 451 6.29 16.61 1.66
C ALA A 451 5.74 15.66 2.73
N VAL A 452 6.58 14.71 3.12
CA VAL A 452 6.31 13.78 4.21
C VAL A 452 7.42 13.90 5.23
N MET A 453 7.04 13.96 6.50
CA MET A 453 7.96 13.88 7.62
C MET A 453 7.83 12.51 8.26
N LYS A 454 8.95 11.80 8.43
CA LYS A 454 9.04 10.53 9.17
C LYS A 454 10.20 10.61 10.14
N ASP A 455 9.95 10.28 11.41
CA ASP A 455 10.91 10.39 12.51
C ASP A 455 11.55 11.80 12.59
N GLY A 456 10.77 12.86 12.35
CA GLY A 456 11.25 14.26 12.37
C GLY A 456 12.18 14.65 11.23
N LYS A 457 12.37 13.78 10.23
CA LYS A 457 13.07 14.08 8.97
C LYS A 457 12.05 14.34 7.88
N ILE A 458 12.18 15.49 7.22
CA ILE A 458 11.31 15.88 6.11
C ILE A 458 11.88 15.40 4.77
N PHE A 459 10.99 14.93 3.90
CA PHE A 459 11.27 14.46 2.56
C PHE A 459 10.30 15.16 1.59
N GLN A 460 10.83 15.88 0.62
CA GLN A 460 10.02 16.43 -0.47
C GLN A 460 9.53 15.29 -1.35
N VAL A 461 8.24 15.24 -1.67
CA VAL A 461 7.63 14.08 -2.35
C VAL A 461 8.30 13.77 -3.69
N ILE A 462 8.76 14.82 -4.39
CA ILE A 462 9.46 14.72 -5.68
C ILE A 462 10.77 13.93 -5.58
N ASN A 463 11.35 13.84 -4.39
CA ASN A 463 12.61 13.14 -4.12
C ASN A 463 12.42 11.74 -3.50
N ILE A 464 11.19 11.32 -3.18
CA ILE A 464 10.94 10.04 -2.46
C ILE A 464 10.94 8.83 -3.41
N LEU A 465 10.67 9.01 -4.69
CA LEU A 465 10.78 7.98 -5.72
C LEU A 465 11.12 8.65 -7.04
N THR A 466 12.40 8.67 -7.39
CA THR A 466 12.84 9.12 -8.71
C THR A 466 12.81 7.90 -9.65
N PRO A 467 11.89 7.83 -10.61
CA PRO A 467 11.78 6.68 -11.47
C PRO A 467 12.97 6.60 -12.43
N THR A 468 13.41 5.38 -12.74
CA THR A 468 14.42 5.17 -13.79
C THR A 468 13.81 5.41 -15.19
N PRO A 469 14.62 5.61 -16.25
CA PRO A 469 14.12 5.64 -17.62
C PRO A 469 13.23 4.44 -17.96
N GLU A 470 13.64 3.25 -17.55
CA GLU A 470 12.85 2.02 -17.71
C GLU A 470 11.49 2.09 -17.02
N GLU A 471 11.42 2.62 -15.80
CA GLU A 471 10.15 2.72 -15.08
C GLU A 471 9.21 3.77 -15.70
N ILE A 472 9.75 4.85 -16.27
CA ILE A 472 8.97 5.85 -16.99
C ILE A 472 8.33 5.24 -18.23
N VAL A 473 9.11 4.48 -19.02
CA VAL A 473 8.58 3.78 -20.20
C VAL A 473 7.65 2.63 -19.81
N GLN A 474 7.89 1.94 -18.69
CA GLN A 474 6.93 0.96 -18.18
C GLN A 474 5.60 1.62 -17.77
N ARG A 475 5.62 2.79 -17.11
CA ARG A 475 4.40 3.54 -16.78
C ARG A 475 3.64 3.97 -18.02
N GLN A 476 4.36 4.40 -19.05
CA GLN A 476 3.79 4.70 -20.37
C GLN A 476 3.03 3.48 -20.91
N LEU A 477 3.62 2.28 -20.86
CA LEU A 477 3.01 1.06 -21.38
C LEU A 477 1.77 0.67 -20.57
N VAL A 478 1.85 0.77 -19.24
CA VAL A 478 0.74 0.49 -18.33
C VAL A 478 -0.44 1.42 -18.62
N ALA A 479 -0.20 2.73 -18.74
CA ALA A 479 -1.25 3.70 -19.07
C ALA A 479 -1.81 3.49 -20.49
N TYR A 480 -0.95 3.11 -21.45
CA TYR A 480 -1.37 2.75 -22.79
C TYR A 480 -2.33 1.56 -22.79
N ASN A 481 -2.00 0.49 -22.07
CA ASN A 481 -2.85 -0.71 -21.97
C ASN A 481 -4.11 -0.51 -21.11
N ALA A 482 -4.08 0.45 -20.19
CA ALA A 482 -5.25 0.91 -19.44
C ALA A 482 -6.19 1.82 -20.25
N HIS A 483 -5.74 2.31 -21.41
CA HIS A 483 -6.42 3.33 -22.23
C HIS A 483 -6.62 4.65 -21.45
N ASP A 484 -5.73 4.94 -20.50
CA ASP A 484 -5.80 6.15 -19.66
C ASP A 484 -4.98 7.27 -20.29
N LEU A 485 -5.66 8.19 -21.00
CA LEU A 485 -5.01 9.25 -21.75
C LEU A 485 -4.21 10.21 -20.88
N GLU A 486 -4.74 10.64 -19.74
CA GLU A 486 -4.05 11.63 -18.90
C GLU A 486 -2.80 11.02 -18.28
N SER A 487 -2.90 9.79 -17.77
CA SER A 487 -1.75 9.08 -17.20
C SER A 487 -0.72 8.75 -18.26
N PHE A 488 -1.16 8.39 -19.48
CA PHE A 488 -0.27 8.16 -20.62
C PHE A 488 0.49 9.42 -21.02
N LEU A 489 -0.18 10.57 -21.11
CA LEU A 489 0.47 11.83 -21.48
C LEU A 489 1.36 12.37 -20.36
N SER A 490 1.06 12.07 -19.09
CA SER A 490 1.79 12.60 -17.92
C SER A 490 3.26 12.22 -17.84
N VAL A 491 3.69 11.19 -18.57
CA VAL A 491 5.08 10.72 -18.60
C VAL A 491 5.87 11.28 -19.78
N TYR A 492 5.27 12.12 -20.62
CA TYR A 492 5.93 12.79 -21.74
C TYR A 492 6.25 14.25 -21.44
N SER A 493 7.33 14.75 -22.03
CA SER A 493 7.67 16.16 -22.03
C SER A 493 6.63 16.98 -22.82
N PRO A 494 6.29 18.21 -22.40
CA PRO A 494 5.47 19.12 -23.21
C PRO A 494 6.00 19.32 -24.64
N ASP A 495 7.32 19.22 -24.83
CA ASP A 495 8.03 19.40 -26.11
C ASP A 495 8.35 18.07 -26.81
N ILE A 496 7.63 17.00 -26.49
CA ILE A 496 7.81 15.65 -27.04
C ILE A 496 7.90 15.64 -28.58
N LYS A 497 8.87 14.86 -29.11
CA LYS A 497 9.04 14.64 -30.55
C LYS A 497 8.98 13.16 -30.92
N LEU A 498 8.14 12.83 -31.89
CA LEU A 498 8.02 11.50 -32.45
C LEU A 498 8.66 11.44 -33.84
N TYR A 499 9.47 10.42 -34.10
CA TYR A 499 10.19 10.25 -35.37
C TYR A 499 9.94 8.88 -35.99
N ASN A 500 9.84 8.82 -37.32
CA ASN A 500 10.18 7.61 -38.04
C ASN A 500 11.72 7.56 -38.10
N PHE A 501 12.29 6.43 -37.71
CA PHE A 501 13.74 6.29 -37.66
C PHE A 501 14.35 6.49 -39.08
N PRO A 502 15.46 7.25 -39.21
CA PRO A 502 16.20 7.87 -38.12
C PRO A 502 15.75 9.31 -37.76
N GLN A 503 15.19 10.09 -38.69
CA GLN A 503 15.07 11.55 -38.51
C GLN A 503 13.78 12.18 -39.06
N GLU A 504 12.86 11.41 -39.63
CA GLU A 504 11.61 11.96 -40.17
C GLU A 504 10.66 12.30 -39.02
N LEU A 505 10.42 13.60 -38.79
CA LEU A 505 9.51 14.06 -37.74
C LEU A 505 8.07 13.70 -38.10
N ILE A 506 7.41 12.93 -37.23
CA ILE A 506 5.99 12.57 -37.34
C ILE A 506 5.14 13.62 -36.64
N LEU A 507 5.57 14.03 -35.45
CA LEU A 507 4.77 14.82 -34.53
C LEU A 507 5.67 15.55 -33.52
N GLU A 508 5.30 16.78 -33.17
CA GLU A 508 5.92 17.56 -32.09
C GLU A 508 4.85 18.22 -31.21
N GLY A 509 5.06 18.14 -29.89
CA GLY A 509 4.22 18.80 -28.88
C GLY A 509 3.07 17.96 -28.33
N MET A 510 2.51 18.41 -27.20
CA MET A 510 1.48 17.68 -26.46
C MET A 510 0.09 17.71 -27.11
N ASP A 511 -0.31 18.80 -27.76
CA ASP A 511 -1.65 18.87 -28.37
C ASP A 511 -1.83 17.83 -29.49
N PRO A 512 -0.90 17.70 -30.46
CA PRO A 512 -1.01 16.63 -31.45
C PRO A 512 -0.90 15.23 -30.84
N MET A 513 -0.09 15.04 -29.78
CA MET A 513 -0.02 13.75 -29.06
C MET A 513 -1.40 13.37 -28.52
N ARG A 514 -2.06 14.31 -27.83
CA ARG A 514 -3.40 14.11 -27.28
C ARG A 514 -4.41 13.75 -28.35
N ASP A 515 -4.42 14.47 -29.47
CA ASP A 515 -5.32 14.18 -30.60
C ASP A 515 -5.09 12.77 -31.16
N ARG A 516 -3.82 12.39 -31.38
CA ARG A 516 -3.47 11.09 -31.94
C ARG A 516 -3.86 9.92 -31.03
N TYR A 517 -3.60 10.04 -29.73
CA TYR A 517 -3.80 8.93 -28.79
C TYR A 517 -5.23 8.89 -28.23
N SER A 518 -5.94 10.00 -28.14
CA SER A 518 -7.37 9.99 -27.79
C SER A 518 -8.17 9.14 -28.78
N THR A 519 -8.01 9.34 -30.08
CA THR A 519 -8.65 8.50 -31.12
C THR A 519 -8.17 7.05 -31.04
N ARG A 520 -6.90 6.79 -30.70
CA ARG A 520 -6.37 5.43 -30.60
C ARG A 520 -7.00 4.66 -29.45
N PHE A 521 -7.18 5.30 -28.30
CA PHE A 521 -7.75 4.71 -27.08
C PHE A 521 -9.27 4.46 -27.17
N GLU A 522 -9.94 4.88 -28.25
CA GLU A 522 -11.31 4.44 -28.55
C GLU A 522 -11.37 2.96 -28.98
N SER A 523 -10.25 2.37 -29.40
CA SER A 523 -10.21 0.96 -29.80
C SER A 523 -10.20 0.02 -28.60
N LYS A 524 -11.32 -0.67 -28.39
CA LYS A 524 -11.52 -1.60 -27.26
C LYS A 524 -10.49 -2.73 -27.16
N ASN A 525 -9.94 -3.16 -28.30
CA ASN A 525 -9.00 -4.28 -28.36
C ASN A 525 -7.54 -3.81 -28.42
N LEU A 526 -7.28 -2.52 -28.24
CA LEU A 526 -5.94 -1.98 -28.25
C LEU A 526 -5.10 -2.57 -27.11
N HIS A 527 -3.94 -3.10 -27.46
CA HIS A 527 -3.00 -3.67 -26.49
C HIS A 527 -1.58 -3.58 -27.05
N ALA A 528 -0.61 -3.29 -26.19
CA ALA A 528 0.82 -3.33 -26.48
C ALA A 528 1.50 -4.38 -25.59
N GLU A 529 2.35 -5.20 -26.22
CA GLU A 529 3.16 -6.24 -25.61
C GLU A 529 4.64 -5.91 -25.87
N VAL A 530 5.45 -5.84 -24.81
CA VAL A 530 6.91 -5.73 -24.94
C VAL A 530 7.49 -7.13 -25.05
N LEU A 531 7.98 -7.48 -26.23
CA LEU A 531 8.61 -8.77 -26.53
C LEU A 531 10.05 -8.83 -25.99
N SER A 532 10.74 -7.69 -25.96
CA SER A 532 12.05 -7.54 -25.33
C SER A 532 12.33 -6.07 -25.07
N ARG A 533 12.98 -5.77 -23.94
CA ARG A 533 13.46 -4.43 -23.57
C ARG A 533 14.98 -4.42 -23.42
N SER A 534 15.61 -3.33 -23.81
CA SER A 534 17.01 -3.01 -23.50
C SER A 534 17.12 -1.59 -22.99
N VAL A 535 17.98 -1.36 -22.00
CA VAL A 535 18.18 -0.05 -21.37
C VAL A 535 19.63 0.36 -21.50
N MET A 536 19.89 1.57 -21.99
CA MET A 536 21.23 2.13 -22.16
C MET A 536 21.24 3.60 -21.75
N GLY A 537 21.60 3.86 -20.49
CA GLY A 537 21.53 5.20 -19.91
C GLY A 537 20.10 5.73 -19.96
N ASP A 538 19.92 6.86 -20.63
CA ASP A 538 18.65 7.57 -20.79
C ASP A 538 17.78 7.02 -21.93
N TYR A 539 18.23 5.95 -22.60
CA TYR A 539 17.50 5.31 -23.69
C TYR A 539 16.89 3.98 -23.25
N VAL A 540 15.63 3.77 -23.64
CA VAL A 540 14.93 2.48 -23.51
C VAL A 540 14.52 2.04 -24.91
N ILE A 541 14.83 0.80 -25.27
CA ILE A 541 14.54 0.24 -26.58
C ILE A 541 13.61 -0.95 -26.37
N ASP A 542 12.38 -0.82 -26.84
CA ASP A 542 11.38 -1.86 -26.78
C ASP A 542 11.14 -2.45 -28.16
N HIS A 543 11.13 -3.78 -28.23
CA HIS A 543 10.52 -4.49 -29.34
C HIS A 543 9.07 -4.77 -28.95
N GLU A 544 8.14 -4.06 -29.57
CA GLU A 544 6.74 -4.10 -29.20
C GLU A 544 5.88 -4.74 -30.27
N ARG A 545 4.84 -5.44 -29.81
CA ARG A 545 3.72 -5.87 -30.62
C ARG A 545 2.46 -5.13 -30.18
N VAL A 546 1.83 -4.44 -31.11
CA VAL A 546 0.57 -3.72 -30.88
C VAL A 546 -0.55 -4.38 -31.66
N THR A 547 -1.65 -4.70 -30.98
CA THR A 547 -2.88 -5.26 -31.56
C THR A 547 -4.04 -4.27 -31.38
N GLY A 548 -5.15 -4.50 -32.08
CA GLY A 548 -6.34 -3.63 -32.00
C GLY A 548 -6.21 -2.29 -32.75
N MET A 549 -5.20 -2.14 -33.60
CA MET A 549 -5.12 -1.02 -34.56
C MET A 549 -5.81 -1.38 -35.90
N ARG A 550 -5.87 -0.44 -36.85
CA ARG A 550 -6.47 -0.67 -38.19
C ARG A 550 -5.81 -1.84 -38.96
N ALA A 551 -4.52 -2.09 -38.73
CA ALA A 551 -3.87 -3.34 -39.13
C ALA A 551 -4.01 -4.35 -37.98
N GLU A 552 -4.30 -5.62 -38.30
CA GLU A 552 -4.59 -6.65 -37.28
C GLU A 552 -3.49 -6.77 -36.21
N LYS A 553 -2.23 -6.54 -36.62
CA LYS A 553 -1.05 -6.62 -35.76
C LYS A 553 0.09 -5.78 -36.34
N VAL A 554 0.75 -4.98 -35.50
CA VAL A 554 1.96 -4.23 -35.86
C VAL A 554 3.07 -4.61 -34.91
N GLU A 555 4.22 -5.02 -35.44
CA GLU A 555 5.45 -5.20 -34.65
C GLU A 555 6.42 -4.07 -35.00
N ALA A 556 6.99 -3.43 -33.98
CA ALA A 556 7.86 -2.28 -34.14
C ALA A 556 8.98 -2.31 -33.09
N THR A 557 10.15 -1.82 -33.45
CA THR A 557 11.15 -1.41 -32.47
C THR A 557 10.95 0.06 -32.17
N ILE A 558 10.75 0.39 -30.89
CA ILE A 558 10.53 1.73 -30.40
C ILE A 558 11.69 2.12 -29.52
N ILE A 559 12.31 3.26 -29.82
CA ILE A 559 13.39 3.83 -29.01
C ILE A 559 12.79 5.02 -28.27
N TYR A 560 12.88 5.03 -26.96
CA TYR A 560 12.49 6.13 -26.09
C TYR A 560 13.75 6.80 -25.55
N HIS A 561 13.81 8.13 -25.58
CA HIS A 561 14.77 8.91 -24.81
C HIS A 561 14.04 9.56 -23.64
N VAL A 562 14.64 9.47 -22.47
CA VAL A 562 14.09 9.99 -21.22
C VAL A 562 15.03 11.05 -20.67
N SER A 563 14.53 12.27 -20.54
CA SER A 563 15.28 13.40 -19.99
C SER A 563 14.46 14.06 -18.90
N GLU A 564 15.11 14.44 -17.79
CA GLU A 564 14.47 15.11 -16.64
C GLU A 564 13.23 14.37 -16.10
N GLY A 565 13.24 13.04 -16.18
CA GLY A 565 12.15 12.19 -15.70
C GLY A 565 10.94 12.10 -16.63
N LEU A 566 11.06 12.54 -17.89
CA LEU A 566 10.00 12.50 -18.90
C LEU A 566 10.53 11.95 -20.23
N ILE A 567 9.67 11.29 -21.00
CA ILE A 567 9.97 10.90 -22.37
C ILE A 567 9.91 12.16 -23.24
N ASP A 568 11.03 12.57 -23.84
CA ASP A 568 11.12 13.77 -24.68
C ASP A 568 11.25 13.44 -26.17
N LYS A 569 11.71 12.23 -26.52
CA LYS A 569 11.79 11.76 -27.91
C LYS A 569 11.45 10.28 -28.04
N VAL A 570 10.78 9.93 -29.14
CA VAL A 570 10.49 8.54 -29.51
C VAL A 570 10.81 8.32 -30.97
N TRP A 571 11.47 7.20 -31.31
CA TRP A 571 11.70 6.76 -32.68
C TRP A 571 10.99 5.44 -32.94
N PHE A 572 10.25 5.37 -34.04
CA PHE A 572 9.58 4.16 -34.49
C PHE A 572 10.37 3.53 -35.65
N ILE A 573 10.68 2.24 -35.53
CA ILE A 573 11.20 1.38 -36.60
C ILE A 573 10.10 0.35 -36.86
N ILE A 574 9.23 0.63 -37.83
CA ILE A 574 8.09 -0.22 -38.19
C ILE A 574 8.49 -1.02 -39.43
N ARG A 575 8.27 -2.34 -39.39
CA ARG A 575 8.47 -3.23 -40.56
C ARG A 575 7.21 -3.34 -41.41
#